data_AF-A0A1V5NL83-F1
#
_entry.id   AF-A0A1V5NL83-F1
#
_cell.length_a   1.000
_cell.length_b   1.000
_cell.length_c   1.000
_cell.angle_alpha   90.00
_cell.angle_beta   90.00
_cell.angle_gamma   90.00
#
_symmetry.space_group_name_H-M   'P 1'
#
loop_
_entity.id
_entity.type
_entity.pdbx_description
1 polymer ?
#
loop_
_entity_poly.entity_id
_entity_poly.type
_entity_poly.pdbx_seq_one_letter_code
_entity_poly.pdbx_strand_id
1 'polypeptide(L)'
;MKKITDFALWSLATAGTALLVAVMYPLFLLKNISYYLKAPSVLLYAAIFFVLDRITKLAVLANTGELPIPVIKQFFTLTFVKNPGVAFGWFPDWKLPPILMALVMVIIITYYSFQLPAKERLTRWSLALLVGGALGNLYDRVMYGYVVDFFLFHIWKYDFPVFNVADIAIDLGVFLLFVDIFMLSQDEQQNEVEEADPAPFMA
;
A
#
# COMPACT_ATOMS: atom_id res chain seq x y z
N MET A 1 28.98 -1.19 -31.69
CA MET A 1 28.58 0.24 -31.60
C MET A 1 27.06 0.43 -31.54
N LYS A 2 26.25 -0.02 -32.50
CA LYS A 2 24.77 0.12 -32.48
C LYS A 2 24.09 -0.28 -31.16
N LYS A 3 24.40 -1.47 -30.61
CA LYS A 3 23.80 -1.93 -29.34
C LYS A 3 24.10 -1.02 -28.14
N ILE A 4 25.24 -0.34 -28.12
CA ILE A 4 25.64 0.55 -27.01
C ILE A 4 24.91 1.88 -27.13
N THR A 5 24.77 2.42 -28.35
CA THR A 5 24.00 3.63 -28.60
C THR A 5 22.52 3.42 -28.35
N ASP A 6 21.97 2.26 -28.70
CA ASP A 6 20.57 1.92 -28.46
C ASP A 6 20.26 1.77 -26.96
N PHE A 7 21.17 1.14 -26.20
CA PHE A 7 21.07 1.02 -24.75
C PHE A 7 21.17 2.39 -24.05
N ALA A 8 22.09 3.25 -24.48
CA ALA A 8 22.23 4.60 -23.94
C ALA A 8 20.98 5.46 -24.24
N LEU A 9 20.42 5.34 -25.45
CA LEU A 9 19.20 6.04 -25.84
C LEU A 9 18.00 5.57 -25.01
N TRP A 10 17.84 4.26 -24.81
CA TRP A 10 16.79 3.70 -23.94
C TRP A 10 16.95 4.13 -22.47
N SER A 11 18.18 4.16 -21.97
CA SER A 11 18.48 4.61 -20.61
C SER A 11 18.17 6.09 -20.41
N LEU A 12 18.51 6.93 -21.40
CA LEU A 12 18.18 8.35 -21.41
C LEU A 12 16.67 8.59 -21.51
N ALA A 13 15.97 7.85 -22.36
CA ALA A 13 14.53 7.94 -22.50
C ALA A 13 13.81 7.57 -21.19
N THR A 14 14.18 6.44 -20.59
CA THR A 14 13.62 5.98 -19.31
C THR A 14 13.93 6.93 -18.15
N ALA A 15 15.16 7.42 -18.05
CA ALA A 15 15.52 8.45 -17.06
C ALA A 15 14.75 9.75 -17.28
N GLY A 16 14.58 10.17 -18.54
CA GLY A 16 13.79 11.34 -18.91
C GLY A 16 12.32 11.20 -18.54
N THR A 17 11.70 10.06 -18.82
CA THR A 17 10.32 9.77 -18.41
C THR A 17 10.18 9.72 -16.90
N ALA A 18 11.12 9.09 -16.19
CA ALA A 18 11.11 9.03 -14.73
C ALA A 18 11.23 10.42 -14.10
N LEU A 19 12.12 11.28 -14.63
CA LEU A 19 12.25 12.67 -14.20
C LEU A 19 10.98 13.47 -14.44
N LEU A 20 10.36 13.31 -15.61
CA LEU A 20 9.10 13.94 -15.97
C LEU A 20 8.00 13.57 -14.97
N VAL A 21 7.86 12.28 -14.66
CA VAL A 21 6.90 11.80 -13.65
C VAL A 21 7.25 12.36 -12.27
N ALA A 22 8.51 12.32 -11.86
CA ALA A 22 8.96 12.82 -10.55
C ALA A 22 8.71 14.32 -10.35
N VAL A 23 8.67 15.12 -11.42
CA VAL A 23 8.39 16.57 -11.37
C VAL A 23 6.90 16.87 -11.57
N MET A 24 6.27 16.27 -12.58
CA MET A 24 4.87 16.56 -12.91
C MET A 24 3.90 16.05 -11.86
N TYR A 25 4.21 14.91 -11.23
CA TYR A 25 3.31 14.29 -10.27
C TYR A 25 3.14 15.14 -9.00
N PRO A 26 4.20 15.64 -8.33
CA PRO A 26 4.04 16.60 -7.23
C PRO A 26 3.30 17.87 -7.64
N LEU A 27 3.55 18.43 -8.83
CA LEU A 27 2.83 19.61 -9.32
C LEU A 27 1.34 19.34 -9.52
N PHE A 28 0.99 18.17 -10.06
CA PHE A 28 -0.38 17.72 -10.19
C PHE A 28 -1.06 17.55 -8.82
N LEU A 29 -0.32 17.03 -7.82
CA LEU A 29 -0.81 16.96 -6.44
C LEU A 29 -1.09 18.36 -5.87
N LEU A 30 -0.13 19.28 -5.99
CA LEU A 30 -0.27 20.64 -5.47
C LEU A 30 -1.41 21.41 -6.15
N LYS A 31 -1.56 21.30 -7.47
CA LYS A 31 -2.63 21.98 -8.23
C LYS A 31 -4.03 21.58 -7.75
N ASN A 32 -4.20 20.34 -7.34
CA ASN A 32 -5.50 19.81 -6.92
C ASN A 32 -5.69 19.82 -5.39
N ILE A 33 -4.79 20.46 -4.60
CA ILE A 33 -4.70 20.30 -3.14
C ILE A 33 -6.04 20.49 -2.40
N SER A 34 -6.89 21.41 -2.89
CA SER A 34 -8.21 21.70 -2.33
C SER A 34 -9.23 20.57 -2.50
N TYR A 35 -9.11 19.75 -3.54
CA TYR A 35 -9.94 18.55 -3.75
C TYR A 35 -9.63 17.49 -2.69
N TYR A 36 -8.34 17.29 -2.35
CA TYR A 36 -7.93 16.33 -1.33
C TYR A 36 -8.34 16.73 0.08
N LEU A 37 -8.49 18.03 0.36
CA LEU A 37 -8.92 18.49 1.67
C LEU A 37 -10.45 18.46 1.84
N LYS A 38 -11.22 18.45 0.74
CA LYS A 38 -12.69 18.53 0.76
C LYS A 38 -13.40 17.19 0.66
N ALA A 39 -12.81 16.20 -0.03
CA ALA A 39 -13.29 14.82 0.00
C ALA A 39 -12.55 14.04 1.10
N PRO A 40 -13.14 12.97 1.67
CA PRO A 40 -12.39 11.98 2.44
C PRO A 40 -11.33 11.36 1.51
N SER A 41 -10.17 12.00 1.43
CA SER A 41 -9.22 11.76 0.36
C SER A 41 -8.35 10.55 0.69
N VAL A 42 -8.12 9.74 -0.33
CA VAL A 42 -7.23 8.58 -0.28
C VAL A 42 -5.89 8.97 0.34
N LEU A 43 -5.38 10.17 0.01
CA LEU A 43 -4.12 10.70 0.56
C LEU A 43 -4.20 11.04 2.05
N LEU A 44 -5.28 11.63 2.54
CA LEU A 44 -5.43 11.93 3.96
C LEU A 44 -5.41 10.64 4.80
N TYR A 45 -6.18 9.64 4.39
CA TYR A 45 -6.22 8.35 5.08
C TYR A 45 -4.91 7.58 4.93
N ALA A 46 -4.30 7.59 3.75
CA ALA A 46 -2.98 7.01 3.54
C ALA A 46 -1.94 7.65 4.46
N ALA A 47 -1.98 8.98 4.64
CA ALA A 47 -1.11 9.69 5.56
C ALA A 47 -1.32 9.25 7.02
N ILE A 48 -2.58 9.01 7.44
CA ILE A 48 -2.87 8.47 8.77
C ILE A 48 -2.22 7.10 8.97
N PHE A 49 -2.46 6.14 8.05
CA PHE A 49 -1.87 4.80 8.18
C PHE A 49 -0.34 4.81 8.07
N PHE A 50 0.22 5.66 7.20
CA PHE A 50 1.66 5.89 7.13
C PHE A 50 2.23 6.38 8.46
N VAL A 51 1.59 7.38 9.09
CA VAL A 51 2.03 7.92 10.39
C VAL A 51 1.91 6.86 11.48
N LEU A 52 0.84 6.05 11.48
CA LEU A 52 0.68 4.94 12.43
C LEU A 52 1.79 3.89 12.29
N ASP A 53 2.14 3.51 11.06
CA ASP A 53 3.27 2.61 10.79
C ASP A 53 4.59 3.22 11.27
N ARG A 54 4.83 4.52 10.98
CA ARG A 54 6.02 5.22 11.45
C ARG A 54 6.14 5.26 12.96
N ILE A 55 5.06 5.58 13.67
CA ILE A 55 5.06 5.65 15.13
C ILE A 55 5.38 4.29 15.73
N THR A 56 4.74 3.23 15.24
CA THR A 56 4.94 1.87 15.77
C THR A 56 6.36 1.36 15.51
N LYS A 57 6.91 1.57 14.31
CA LYS A 57 8.31 1.22 13.99
C LYS A 57 9.32 2.02 14.80
N LEU A 58 9.10 3.32 14.97
CA LEU A 58 9.97 4.16 15.80
C LEU A 58 9.93 3.74 17.27
N ALA A 59 8.77 3.33 17.79
CA ALA A 59 8.67 2.81 19.15
C ALA A 59 9.48 1.51 19.33
N VAL A 60 9.48 0.62 18.34
CA VAL A 60 10.30 -0.60 18.36
C VAL A 60 11.78 -0.27 18.25
N LEU A 61 12.17 0.62 17.33
CA LEU A 61 13.57 1.03 17.15
C LEU A 61 14.14 1.80 18.34
N ALA A 62 13.31 2.56 19.05
CA ALA A 62 13.69 3.31 20.24
C ALA A 62 13.73 2.44 21.50
N ASN A 63 13.26 1.19 21.42
CA ASN A 63 13.30 0.27 22.55
C ASN A 63 14.77 -0.11 22.85
N THR A 64 15.28 0.40 23.97
CA THR A 64 16.63 0.08 24.48
C THR A 64 16.65 -1.17 25.36
N GLY A 65 15.51 -1.81 25.60
CA GLY A 65 15.39 -3.08 26.33
C GLY A 65 15.67 -4.31 25.46
N GLU A 66 15.54 -5.50 26.05
CA GLU A 66 15.74 -6.79 25.39
C GLU A 66 14.45 -7.23 24.66
N LEU A 67 14.34 -6.93 23.36
CA LEU A 67 13.46 -7.68 22.47
C LEU A 67 14.08 -9.06 22.19
N PRO A 68 13.29 -10.15 22.11
CA PRO A 68 11.82 -10.19 22.05
C PRO A 68 11.11 -10.15 23.42
N ILE A 69 9.93 -9.53 23.46
CA ILE A 69 9.05 -9.41 24.63
C ILE A 69 7.76 -10.22 24.39
N PRO A 70 7.49 -11.30 25.15
CA PRO A 70 6.23 -12.02 25.07
C PRO A 70 5.10 -11.16 25.66
N VAL A 71 4.19 -10.67 24.82
CA VAL A 71 3.04 -9.84 25.24
C VAL A 71 1.88 -10.72 25.69
N ILE A 72 1.60 -11.79 24.93
CA ILE A 72 0.67 -12.85 25.30
C ILE A 72 1.44 -14.17 25.23
N LYS A 73 1.64 -14.81 26.39
CA LYS A 73 2.43 -16.04 26.50
C LYS A 73 1.96 -17.08 25.47
N GLN A 74 2.91 -17.61 24.68
CA GLN A 74 2.70 -18.64 23.66
C GLN A 74 1.78 -18.24 22.49
N PHE A 75 1.44 -16.95 22.33
CA PHE A 75 0.57 -16.50 21.25
C PHE A 75 1.08 -15.25 20.53
N PHE A 76 1.54 -14.24 21.27
CA PHE A 76 1.96 -12.97 20.67
C PHE A 76 3.21 -12.43 21.33
N THR A 77 4.22 -12.16 20.52
CA THR A 77 5.52 -11.66 20.92
C THR A 77 5.84 -10.41 20.12
N LEU A 78 6.23 -9.34 20.81
CA LEU A 78 6.83 -8.18 20.18
C LEU A 78 8.31 -8.47 19.98
N THR A 79 8.79 -8.40 18.74
CA THR A 79 10.18 -8.69 18.37
C THR A 79 10.75 -7.56 17.51
N PHE A 80 11.98 -7.72 17.04
CA PHE A 80 12.57 -6.86 16.03
C PHE A 80 13.30 -7.71 14.99
N VAL A 81 12.80 -7.68 13.76
CA VAL A 81 13.38 -8.37 12.61
C VAL A 81 13.66 -7.34 11.52
N LYS A 82 14.89 -7.37 10.98
CA LYS A 82 15.25 -6.62 9.79
C LYS A 82 14.89 -7.46 8.58
N ASN A 83 13.93 -6.99 7.79
CA ASN A 83 13.51 -7.69 6.58
C ASN A 83 14.09 -6.99 5.34
N PRO A 84 15.18 -7.52 4.75
CA PRO A 84 15.77 -6.94 3.54
C PRO A 84 14.99 -7.27 2.26
N GLY A 85 14.09 -8.27 2.33
CA GLY A 85 13.33 -8.76 1.19
C GLY A 85 11.96 -8.11 1.02
N VAL A 86 11.09 -8.82 0.30
CA VAL A 86 9.64 -8.59 0.22
C VAL A 86 8.91 -9.55 1.16
N ALA A 87 7.59 -9.70 1.00
CA ALA A 87 6.78 -10.61 1.81
C ALA A 87 7.43 -12.00 1.95
N PHE A 88 7.32 -12.59 3.13
CA PHE A 88 7.92 -13.90 3.48
C PHE A 88 9.46 -13.97 3.35
N GLY A 89 10.15 -12.82 3.30
CA GLY A 89 11.61 -12.77 3.19
C GLY A 89 12.14 -13.10 1.80
N TRP A 90 11.28 -13.10 0.77
CA TRP A 90 11.71 -13.36 -0.61
C TRP A 90 12.60 -12.25 -1.16
N PHE A 91 13.52 -12.61 -2.05
CA PHE A 91 14.46 -11.70 -2.72
C PHE A 91 15.27 -10.78 -1.77
N PRO A 92 15.96 -11.32 -0.74
CA PRO A 92 16.65 -10.52 0.26
C PRO A 92 17.80 -9.66 -0.31
N ASP A 93 18.39 -10.06 -1.43
CA ASP A 93 19.48 -9.32 -2.07
C ASP A 93 18.98 -8.20 -3.01
N TRP A 94 17.68 -8.16 -3.30
CA TRP A 94 17.10 -7.28 -4.31
C TRP A 94 16.54 -6.00 -3.68
N LYS A 95 17.40 -5.04 -3.39
CA LYS A 95 17.00 -3.79 -2.73
C LYS A 95 16.17 -2.84 -3.62
N LEU A 96 16.52 -2.74 -4.91
CA LEU A 96 15.89 -1.78 -5.82
C LEU A 96 14.48 -2.19 -6.31
N PRO A 97 14.22 -3.44 -6.70
CA PRO A 97 12.92 -3.81 -7.27
C PRO A 97 11.71 -3.54 -6.33
N PRO A 98 11.76 -3.84 -5.01
CA PRO A 98 10.66 -3.53 -4.10
C PRO A 98 10.39 -2.03 -3.95
N ILE A 99 11.46 -1.21 -3.98
CA ILE A 99 11.36 0.26 -3.95
C ILE A 99 10.63 0.75 -5.21
N LEU A 100 11.06 0.27 -6.38
CA LEU A 100 10.45 0.65 -7.66
C LEU A 100 8.98 0.20 -7.73
N MET A 101 8.68 -1.02 -7.28
CA MET A 101 7.31 -1.55 -7.25
C MET A 101 6.42 -0.68 -6.35
N ALA A 102 6.86 -0.35 -5.13
CA ALA A 102 6.11 0.51 -4.23
C ALA A 102 5.88 1.91 -4.81
N LEU A 103 6.90 2.51 -5.43
CA LEU A 103 6.78 3.82 -6.10
C LEU A 103 5.75 3.77 -7.24
N VAL A 104 5.84 2.76 -8.11
CA VAL A 104 4.90 2.57 -9.22
C VAL A 104 3.47 2.37 -8.70
N MET A 105 3.28 1.53 -7.68
CA MET A 105 1.97 1.31 -7.06
C MET A 105 1.39 2.59 -6.47
N VAL A 106 2.18 3.38 -5.73
CA VAL A 106 1.72 4.65 -5.15
C VAL A 106 1.29 5.63 -6.24
N ILE A 107 2.08 5.76 -7.31
CA ILE A 107 1.75 6.65 -8.44
C ILE A 107 0.46 6.21 -9.12
N ILE A 108 0.35 4.92 -9.46
CA ILE A 108 -0.81 4.36 -10.15
C ILE A 108 -2.07 4.52 -9.29
N ILE A 109 -2.04 4.06 -8.03
CA ILE A 109 -3.20 4.09 -7.14
C ILE A 109 -3.66 5.52 -6.89
N THR A 110 -2.73 6.42 -6.63
CA THR A 110 -3.09 7.82 -6.42
C THR A 110 -3.65 8.41 -7.70
N TYR A 111 -3.04 8.16 -8.87
CA TYR A 111 -3.57 8.60 -10.17
C TYR A 111 -5.00 8.10 -10.43
N TYR A 112 -5.29 6.83 -10.15
CA TYR A 112 -6.64 6.29 -10.28
C TYR A 112 -7.61 6.85 -9.25
N SER A 113 -7.14 7.17 -8.04
CA SER A 113 -8.00 7.73 -6.99
C SER A 113 -8.64 9.08 -7.36
N PHE A 114 -8.08 9.80 -8.34
CA PHE A 114 -8.65 11.03 -8.89
C PHE A 114 -9.89 10.82 -9.75
N GLN A 115 -9.99 9.65 -10.36
CA GLN A 115 -11.06 9.32 -11.27
C GLN A 115 -12.25 8.68 -10.54
N LEU A 116 -12.04 8.25 -9.28
CA LEU A 116 -13.09 7.62 -8.47
C LEU A 116 -14.16 8.62 -8.05
N PRO A 117 -15.45 8.31 -8.24
CA PRO A 117 -16.55 9.03 -7.62
C PRO A 117 -16.40 9.14 -6.09
N ALA A 118 -16.91 10.22 -5.50
CA ALA A 118 -16.87 10.40 -4.04
C ALA A 118 -17.75 9.39 -3.28
N LYS A 119 -18.71 8.75 -3.97
CA LYS A 119 -19.61 7.74 -3.42
C LYS A 119 -18.94 6.38 -3.19
N GLU A 120 -17.85 6.08 -3.90
CA GLU A 120 -17.11 4.81 -3.83
C GLU A 120 -16.19 4.78 -2.59
N ARG A 121 -16.82 4.78 -1.41
CA ARG A 121 -16.11 4.90 -0.14
C ARG A 121 -15.23 3.70 0.14
N LEU A 122 -15.70 2.49 -0.16
CA LEU A 122 -14.97 1.27 0.14
C LEU A 122 -13.69 1.18 -0.69
N THR A 123 -13.80 1.37 -2.01
CA THR A 123 -12.64 1.48 -2.92
C THR A 123 -11.64 2.54 -2.44
N ARG A 124 -12.12 3.72 -2.04
CA ARG A 124 -11.24 4.80 -1.53
C ARG A 124 -10.51 4.39 -0.25
N TRP A 125 -11.16 3.71 0.69
CA TRP A 125 -10.51 3.17 1.89
C TRP A 125 -9.46 2.12 1.54
N SER A 126 -9.79 1.20 0.63
CA SER A 126 -8.89 0.17 0.15
C SER A 126 -7.61 0.77 -0.45
N LEU A 127 -7.77 1.76 -1.34
CA LEU A 127 -6.62 2.44 -1.95
C LEU A 127 -5.81 3.25 -0.93
N ALA A 128 -6.46 3.85 0.08
CA ALA A 128 -5.76 4.59 1.11
C ALA A 128 -4.86 3.69 1.96
N LEU A 129 -5.39 2.53 2.36
CA LEU A 129 -4.66 1.50 3.09
C LEU A 129 -3.46 0.99 2.30
N LEU A 130 -3.66 0.67 1.01
CA LEU A 130 -2.59 0.24 0.09
C LEU A 130 -1.49 1.29 -0.03
N VAL A 131 -1.84 2.56 -0.27
CA VAL A 131 -0.85 3.65 -0.40
C VAL A 131 -0.15 3.91 0.93
N GLY A 132 -0.87 3.97 2.04
CA GLY A 132 -0.30 4.22 3.36
C GLY A 132 0.69 3.14 3.77
N GLY A 133 0.32 1.87 3.61
CA GLY A 133 1.21 0.74 3.89
C GLY A 133 2.41 0.68 2.93
N ALA A 134 2.19 0.86 1.63
CA ALA A 134 3.28 0.89 0.65
C ALA A 134 4.30 2.01 0.96
N LEU A 135 3.83 3.19 1.33
CA LEU A 135 4.70 4.31 1.74
C LEU A 135 5.48 4.01 3.03
N GLY A 136 4.86 3.36 4.03
CA GLY A 136 5.52 3.02 5.30
C GLY A 136 6.69 2.06 5.09
N ASN A 137 6.45 1.02 4.30
CA ASN A 137 7.44 0.02 3.91
C ASN A 137 8.48 0.54 2.91
N LEU A 138 8.12 1.49 2.05
CA LEU A 138 9.05 2.17 1.15
C LEU A 138 10.00 3.09 1.94
N TYR A 139 9.49 3.83 2.92
CA TYR A 139 10.29 4.72 3.75
C TYR A 139 11.44 3.96 4.42
N ASP A 140 11.14 2.82 5.06
CA ASP A 140 12.15 2.00 5.71
C ASP A 140 13.23 1.51 4.74
N ARG A 141 12.83 1.06 3.55
CA ARG A 141 13.78 0.61 2.53
C ARG A 141 14.70 1.73 2.06
N VAL A 142 14.18 2.94 1.91
CA VAL A 142 14.98 4.11 1.51
C VAL A 142 15.91 4.57 2.64
N MET A 143 15.43 4.59 3.88
CA MET A 143 16.17 5.15 5.02
C MET A 143 17.13 4.15 5.69
N TYR A 144 16.74 2.88 5.76
CA TYR A 144 17.46 1.84 6.51
C TYR A 144 17.98 0.71 5.62
N GLY A 145 17.45 0.56 4.40
CA GLY A 145 17.81 -0.52 3.48
C GLY A 145 17.12 -1.87 3.78
N TYR A 146 16.19 -1.89 4.74
CA TYR A 146 15.37 -3.04 5.15
C TYR A 146 14.08 -2.52 5.79
N VAL A 147 13.06 -3.37 5.90
CA VAL A 147 11.81 -3.08 6.62
C VAL A 147 11.92 -3.49 8.08
N VAL A 148 11.36 -2.68 8.97
CA VAL A 148 11.29 -2.96 10.42
C VAL A 148 10.04 -3.77 10.72
N ASP A 149 10.22 -5.07 10.96
CA ASP A 149 9.14 -6.01 11.30
C ASP A 149 9.17 -6.36 12.80
N PHE A 150 8.01 -6.50 13.44
CA PHE A 150 7.95 -6.61 14.90
C PHE A 150 6.78 -7.41 15.50
N PHE A 151 5.73 -7.70 14.74
CA PHE A 151 4.64 -8.55 15.21
C PHE A 151 4.93 -10.02 14.91
N LEU A 152 5.13 -10.82 15.96
CA LEU A 152 5.30 -12.27 15.85
C LEU A 152 4.13 -12.97 16.53
N PHE A 153 3.34 -13.72 15.75
CA PHE A 153 2.25 -14.55 16.25
C PHE A 153 2.63 -16.03 16.21
N HIS A 154 2.39 -16.71 17.33
CA HIS A 154 2.59 -18.14 17.50
C HIS A 154 1.22 -18.83 17.34
N ILE A 155 1.03 -19.54 16.23
CA ILE A 155 -0.23 -20.22 15.90
C ILE A 155 0.02 -21.73 15.96
N TRP A 156 -0.52 -22.38 16.98
CA TRP A 156 -0.29 -23.79 17.29
C TRP A 156 1.19 -24.13 17.49
N LYS A 157 1.84 -24.74 16.49
CA LYS A 157 3.26 -25.10 16.49
C LYS A 157 4.07 -24.34 15.41
N TYR A 158 3.48 -23.29 14.84
CA TYR A 158 4.06 -22.53 13.75
C TYR A 158 4.17 -21.05 14.14
N ASP A 159 5.33 -20.48 13.85
CA ASP A 159 5.59 -19.07 13.99
C ASP A 159 5.22 -18.37 12.69
N PHE A 160 4.19 -17.53 12.73
CA PHE A 160 3.79 -16.74 11.57
C PHE A 160 4.93 -15.77 11.21
N PRO A 161 5.19 -15.52 9.91
CA PRO A 161 6.19 -14.55 9.48
C PRO A 161 6.03 -13.23 10.21
N VAL A 162 7.13 -12.61 10.64
CA VAL A 162 7.06 -11.34 11.36
C VAL A 162 6.62 -10.24 10.39
N PHE A 163 5.67 -9.41 10.82
CA PHE A 163 5.10 -8.32 10.01
C PHE A 163 4.97 -7.02 10.82
N ASN A 164 4.47 -5.97 10.17
CA ASN A 164 4.28 -4.65 10.76
C ASN A 164 2.89 -4.04 10.42
N VAL A 165 2.65 -2.81 10.84
CA VAL A 165 1.37 -2.11 10.60
C VAL A 165 1.16 -1.79 9.12
N ALA A 166 2.20 -1.45 8.38
CA ALA A 166 2.12 -1.27 6.93
C ALA A 166 1.69 -2.55 6.20
N ASP A 167 2.15 -3.73 6.63
CA ASP A 167 1.72 -5.02 6.05
C ASP A 167 0.23 -5.28 6.32
N ILE A 168 -0.23 -5.05 7.56
CA ILE A 168 -1.66 -5.14 7.91
C ILE A 168 -2.50 -4.20 7.03
N ALA A 169 -2.03 -2.97 6.81
CA ALA A 169 -2.74 -2.02 5.97
C ALA A 169 -2.81 -2.51 4.52
N ILE A 170 -1.72 -3.06 3.97
CA ILE A 170 -1.72 -3.63 2.62
C ILE A 170 -2.70 -4.80 2.53
N ASP A 171 -2.62 -5.77 3.43
CA ASP A 171 -3.47 -6.97 3.41
C ASP A 171 -4.96 -6.60 3.54
N LEU A 172 -5.29 -5.68 4.46
CA LEU A 172 -6.65 -5.19 4.62
C LEU A 172 -7.11 -4.40 3.39
N GLY A 173 -6.25 -3.57 2.81
CA GLY A 173 -6.55 -2.82 1.59
C GLY A 173 -6.84 -3.74 0.40
N VAL A 174 -6.05 -4.80 0.21
CA VAL A 174 -6.31 -5.83 -0.81
C VAL A 174 -7.64 -6.54 -0.52
N PHE A 175 -7.88 -6.94 0.72
CA PHE A 175 -9.12 -7.63 1.11
C PHE A 175 -10.36 -6.77 0.85
N LEU A 176 -10.35 -5.51 1.26
CA LEU A 176 -11.49 -4.61 1.05
C LEU A 176 -11.71 -4.33 -0.44
N LEU A 177 -10.64 -4.18 -1.23
CA LEU A 177 -10.76 -4.01 -2.68
C LEU A 177 -11.37 -5.25 -3.34
N PHE A 178 -10.98 -6.44 -2.89
CA PHE A 178 -11.55 -7.70 -3.35
C PHE A 178 -13.05 -7.79 -3.03
N VAL A 179 -13.46 -7.45 -1.81
CA VAL A 179 -14.89 -7.45 -1.41
C VAL A 179 -15.69 -6.47 -2.26
N ASP A 180 -15.17 -5.26 -2.48
CA ASP A 180 -15.82 -4.22 -3.27
C ASP A 180 -16.08 -4.66 -4.72
N ILE A 181 -15.05 -5.21 -5.37
CA ILE A 181 -15.12 -5.62 -6.78
C ILE A 181 -16.00 -6.86 -6.97
N PHE A 182 -15.88 -7.87 -6.10
CA PHE A 182 -16.48 -9.18 -6.33
C PHE A 182 -17.80 -9.41 -5.62
N MET A 183 -18.10 -8.67 -4.55
CA MET A 183 -19.34 -8.88 -3.79
C MET A 183 -20.30 -7.72 -3.99
N LEU A 184 -19.86 -6.48 -3.78
CA LEU A 184 -20.79 -5.33 -3.73
C LEU A 184 -21.11 -4.76 -5.12
N SER A 185 -20.12 -4.71 -6.02
CA SER A 185 -20.33 -4.19 -7.38
C SER A 185 -21.27 -5.09 -8.21
N GLN A 186 -21.39 -6.37 -7.88
CA GLN A 186 -22.32 -7.29 -8.55
C GLN A 186 -23.77 -7.06 -8.10
N ASP A 187 -23.98 -6.84 -6.81
CA ASP A 187 -25.29 -6.57 -6.23
C ASP A 187 -25.87 -5.23 -6.74
N GLU A 188 -25.07 -4.17 -6.85
CA GLU A 188 -25.53 -2.88 -7.40
C GLU A 188 -25.97 -3.01 -8.87
N GLN A 189 -25.20 -3.72 -9.69
CA GLN A 189 -25.55 -3.94 -11.10
C GLN A 189 -26.81 -4.81 -11.26
N GLN A 190 -26.98 -5.82 -10.40
CA GLN A 190 -28.15 -6.69 -10.45
C GLN A 190 -29.42 -5.96 -10.02
N ASN A 191 -29.34 -5.11 -8.99
CA ASN A 191 -30.45 -4.28 -8.53
C ASN A 191 -30.85 -3.23 -9.57
N GLU A 192 -29.88 -2.56 -10.24
CA GLU A 192 -30.19 -1.60 -11.31
C GLU A 192 -30.90 -2.26 -12.51
N VAL A 193 -30.55 -3.49 -12.85
CA VAL A 193 -31.22 -4.25 -13.93
C VAL A 193 -32.65 -4.64 -13.52
N GLU A 194 -32.87 -5.07 -12.27
CA GLU A 194 -34.20 -5.44 -11.76
C GLU A 194 -35.13 -4.22 -11.59
N GLU A 195 -34.59 -3.06 -11.24
CA GLU A 195 -35.35 -1.79 -11.15
C GLU A 195 -35.69 -1.22 -12.55
N ALA A 196 -34.82 -1.44 -13.54
CA ALA A 196 -35.00 -0.97 -14.92
C ALA A 196 -35.97 -1.85 -15.74
N ASP A 197 -36.15 -3.13 -15.36
CA ASP A 197 -37.15 -4.03 -15.92
C ASP A 197 -38.10 -4.51 -14.82
N PRO A 198 -39.01 -3.65 -14.32
CA PRO A 198 -39.96 -4.05 -13.31
C PRO A 198 -40.83 -5.16 -13.91
N ALA A 199 -40.74 -6.35 -13.32
CA ALA A 199 -41.43 -7.57 -13.76
C ALA A 199 -42.83 -7.25 -14.33
N PRO A 200 -43.21 -7.82 -15.49
CA PRO A 200 -44.44 -7.46 -16.16
C PRO A 200 -45.59 -7.66 -15.17
N PHE A 201 -46.31 -6.57 -14.90
CA PHE A 201 -47.47 -6.54 -14.03
C PHE A 201 -48.37 -7.72 -14.40
N MET A 202 -48.39 -8.76 -13.57
CA MET A 202 -49.30 -9.89 -13.72
C MET A 202 -50.71 -9.34 -13.45
N ALA A 203 -51.41 -8.99 -14.52
CA ALA A 203 -52.82 -8.59 -14.55
C ALA A 203 -53.74 -9.82 -14.54
#